data_AF-A0AAN7FVJ9-F1
#
_entry.id   AF-A0AAN7FVJ9-F1
#
_cell.length_a   1.000
_cell.length_b   1.000
_cell.length_c   1.000
_cell.angle_alpha   90.00
_cell.angle_beta   90.00
_cell.angle_gamma   90.00
#
_symmetry.space_group_name_H-M   'P 1'
#
loop_
_entity.id
_entity.type
_entity.pdbx_description
1 polymer ?
#
loop_
_entity_poly.entity_id
_entity_poly.type
_entity_poly.pdbx_seq_one_letter_code
_entity_poly.pdbx_strand_id
1 'polypeptide(L)'
;MKKSDFPALDVFICTADPYKEPPIRLVSMALSVMAYDYPTEKISVYVSDDGGSQLTLFACMEAAKFASMTLPFCRKTKIIDRSPEAYLASNHSWSSDAKKIKIMYESMKVRVENVLNTGKVSEEYITNEQEHKAFHKWTDGFTRQDHSTVIQVLLESSKNKDITDYLMPNLIYLSRENSKTSFHHFKAGALNVLLRVSAAMTNAPVILTLDCDMYSNDPQTPLHALCKLLDPKLQSKIGYVQFPQMFRGINKNDTYGSEYKQNFQINPMGMDGLLGPSHVGTGCYFNRRVFFGGPSTFISPEITEIGPYHIVDKPIQSQQIMDLAHKVEECNYENNTKWGFKMGFKYGSLIEDHYTGYRQHCEGWRSIFCKPKRPAFLGDAPISLIDGLNQGQRWVIGMMQVGFSKYCPISFGTRSMGLIMGLTYAYYCALLGRLIPFTIYAFLPQLALLNRVTAFPKVCI
;
A
#
# COMPACT_ATOMS: atom_id res chain seq x y z
N MET A 1 26.15 -7.35 6.74
CA MET A 1 25.81 -5.92 6.63
C MET A 1 25.46 -5.42 8.02
N LYS A 2 26.10 -4.37 8.52
CA LYS A 2 25.75 -3.81 9.84
C LYS A 2 24.43 -3.06 9.71
N LYS A 3 23.68 -2.91 10.81
CA LYS A 3 22.43 -2.13 10.83
C LYS A 3 22.64 -0.68 10.37
N SER A 4 23.82 -0.12 10.66
CA SER A 4 24.27 1.20 10.16
C SER A 4 24.30 1.31 8.64
N ASP A 5 24.41 0.20 7.91
CA ASP A 5 24.55 0.20 6.46
C ASP A 5 23.21 -0.06 5.74
N PHE A 6 22.14 -0.30 6.50
CA PHE A 6 20.80 -0.50 5.93
C PHE A 6 20.35 0.76 5.19
N PRO A 7 19.67 0.66 4.03
CA PRO A 7 19.11 1.85 3.39
C PRO A 7 18.04 2.52 4.28
N ALA A 8 17.64 3.75 3.97
CA ALA A 8 16.39 4.27 4.51
C ALA A 8 15.20 3.50 3.90
N LEU A 9 14.08 3.47 4.63
CA LEU A 9 12.82 2.84 4.24
C LEU A 9 11.67 3.83 4.46
N ASP A 10 10.99 4.19 3.37
CA ASP A 10 9.71 4.89 3.44
C ASP A 10 8.57 3.87 3.36
N VAL A 11 7.59 3.99 4.25
CA VAL A 11 6.39 3.14 4.27
C VAL A 11 5.18 3.99 3.93
N PHE A 12 4.48 3.62 2.86
CA PHE A 12 3.30 4.31 2.36
C PHE A 12 2.05 3.52 2.75
N ILE A 13 1.16 4.14 3.52
CA ILE A 13 -0.13 3.58 3.91
C ILE A 13 -1.23 4.47 3.35
N CYS A 14 -2.08 3.92 2.49
CA CYS A 14 -3.19 4.66 1.89
C CYS A 14 -4.51 4.34 2.61
N THR A 15 -5.32 5.37 2.84
CA THR A 15 -6.72 5.27 3.26
C THR A 15 -7.54 6.32 2.52
N ALA A 16 -8.85 6.11 2.40
CA ALA A 16 -9.74 7.00 1.65
C ALA A 16 -11.02 7.38 2.40
N ASP A 17 -11.47 6.59 3.37
CA ASP A 17 -12.75 6.84 4.04
C ASP A 17 -12.75 6.25 5.46
N PRO A 18 -12.80 7.08 6.51
CA PRO A 18 -12.69 6.61 7.89
C PRO A 18 -13.88 5.74 8.34
N TYR A 19 -15.02 5.77 7.64
CA TYR A 19 -16.17 4.94 7.98
C TYR A 19 -16.11 3.55 7.34
N LYS A 20 -15.47 3.44 6.17
CA LYS A 20 -15.23 2.15 5.51
C LYS A 20 -13.94 1.49 5.98
N GLU A 21 -12.95 2.31 6.32
CA GLU A 21 -11.62 1.93 6.75
C GLU A 21 -11.37 2.55 8.14
N PRO A 22 -11.83 1.88 9.22
CA PRO A 22 -11.80 2.47 10.56
C PRO A 22 -10.40 2.97 10.96
N PRO A 23 -10.24 4.23 11.42
CA PRO A 23 -8.93 4.80 11.72
C PRO A 23 -8.13 4.00 12.75
N ILE A 24 -8.80 3.28 13.66
CA ILE A 24 -8.14 2.42 14.64
C ILE A 24 -7.30 1.30 13.99
N ARG A 25 -7.75 0.76 12.85
CA ARG A 25 -7.01 -0.26 12.09
C ARG A 25 -5.79 0.35 11.42
N LEU A 26 -5.98 1.50 10.78
CA LEU A 26 -4.92 2.28 10.15
C LEU A 26 -3.78 2.57 11.14
N VAL A 27 -4.11 3.06 12.33
CA VAL A 27 -3.08 3.41 13.32
C VAL A 27 -2.43 2.18 13.95
N SER A 28 -3.19 1.09 14.14
CA SER A 28 -2.61 -0.18 14.59
C SER A 28 -1.60 -0.73 13.58
N MET A 29 -1.89 -0.57 12.29
CA MET A 29 -0.96 -0.90 11.21
C MET A 29 0.27 0.03 11.22
N ALA A 30 0.07 1.34 11.27
CA ALA A 30 1.16 2.33 11.34
C ALA A 30 2.13 2.04 12.51
N LEU A 31 1.59 1.76 13.70
CA LEU A 31 2.39 1.40 14.88
C LEU A 31 3.17 0.09 14.66
N SER A 32 2.58 -0.88 13.97
CA SER A 32 3.25 -2.17 13.70
C SER A 32 4.46 -2.02 12.79
N VAL A 33 4.39 -1.16 11.76
CA VAL A 33 5.50 -0.91 10.83
C VAL A 33 6.55 0.01 11.43
N MET A 34 6.16 0.93 12.32
CA MET A 34 7.10 1.72 13.14
C MET A 34 7.92 0.82 14.09
N ALA A 35 7.39 -0.35 14.45
CA ALA A 35 8.01 -1.33 15.34
C ALA A 35 8.78 -2.45 14.60
N TYR A 36 9.16 -2.24 13.35
CA TYR A 36 9.99 -3.19 12.61
C TYR A 36 11.34 -3.43 13.28
N ASP A 37 11.95 -4.60 13.04
CA ASP A 37 13.31 -4.92 13.48
C ASP A 37 14.35 -4.22 12.56
N TYR A 38 14.23 -2.90 12.45
CA TYR A 38 15.01 -2.00 11.61
C TYR A 38 15.54 -0.82 12.44
N PRO A 39 16.61 -0.12 12.02
CA PRO A 39 17.03 1.11 12.68
C PRO A 39 15.93 2.17 12.61
N THR A 40 15.55 2.68 13.78
CA THR A 40 14.43 3.60 13.92
C THR A 40 14.59 4.87 13.09
N GLU A 41 15.80 5.42 13.07
CA GLU A 41 16.17 6.63 12.35
C GLU A 41 16.08 6.48 10.81
N LYS A 42 15.90 5.24 10.33
CA LYS A 42 15.80 4.91 8.90
C LYS A 42 14.39 4.58 8.44
N ILE A 43 13.42 4.50 9.35
CA ILE A 43 12.02 4.28 9.01
C ILE A 43 11.30 5.62 8.98
N SER A 44 10.58 5.88 7.89
CA SER A 44 9.62 6.97 7.81
C SER A 44 8.28 6.43 7.35
N VAL A 45 7.22 6.67 8.12
CA VAL A 45 5.87 6.20 7.80
C VAL A 45 5.04 7.38 7.32
N TYR A 46 4.50 7.26 6.12
CA TYR A 46 3.61 8.22 5.49
C TYR A 46 2.21 7.63 5.41
N VAL A 47 1.26 8.31 6.03
CA VAL A 47 -0.17 8.01 5.94
C VAL A 47 -0.78 8.99 4.95
N SER A 48 -1.27 8.49 3.82
CA SER A 48 -2.02 9.26 2.83
C SER A 48 -3.51 9.03 3.03
N ASP A 49 -4.23 10.09 3.37
CA ASP A 49 -5.68 10.13 3.52
C ASP A 49 -6.32 10.84 2.33
N ASP A 50 -6.79 10.06 1.36
CA ASP A 50 -7.46 10.57 0.16
C ASP A 50 -8.86 11.15 0.45
N GLY A 51 -9.37 10.92 1.66
CA GLY A 51 -10.62 11.49 2.15
C GLY A 51 -10.46 12.87 2.78
N GLY A 52 -9.23 13.24 3.16
CA GLY A 52 -8.94 14.47 3.90
C GLY A 52 -9.73 14.59 5.20
N SER A 53 -9.87 13.49 5.96
CA SER A 53 -10.67 13.49 7.18
C SER A 53 -9.87 13.92 8.39
N GLN A 54 -10.38 14.93 9.11
CA GLN A 54 -9.84 15.31 10.43
C GLN A 54 -9.86 14.14 11.44
N LEU A 55 -10.77 13.17 11.27
CA LEU A 55 -10.88 12.00 12.14
C LEU A 55 -9.69 11.06 11.96
N THR A 56 -9.19 10.94 10.73
CA THR A 56 -7.99 10.17 10.40
C THR A 56 -6.75 10.85 10.99
N LEU A 57 -6.61 12.17 10.80
CA LEU A 57 -5.50 12.94 11.40
C LEU A 57 -5.50 12.79 12.92
N PHE A 58 -6.66 12.93 13.57
CA PHE A 58 -6.80 12.76 15.00
C PHE A 58 -6.34 11.38 15.47
N ALA A 59 -6.76 10.31 14.79
CA ALA A 59 -6.30 8.97 15.10
C ALA A 59 -4.77 8.86 14.98
N CYS A 60 -4.17 9.40 13.92
CA CYS A 60 -2.71 9.41 13.75
C CYS A 60 -1.99 10.19 14.88
N MET A 61 -2.54 11.31 15.35
CA MET A 61 -2.00 12.05 16.50
C MET A 61 -2.04 11.23 17.80
N GLU A 62 -3.16 10.55 18.05
CA GLU A 62 -3.29 9.65 19.20
C GLU A 62 -2.34 8.46 19.11
N ALA A 63 -2.12 7.93 17.91
CA ALA A 63 -1.12 6.91 17.64
C ALA A 63 0.30 7.41 17.90
N ALA A 64 0.62 8.65 17.51
CA ALA A 64 1.92 9.27 17.77
C ALA A 64 2.20 9.35 19.28
N LYS A 65 1.21 9.73 20.09
CA LYS A 65 1.31 9.74 21.56
C LYS A 65 1.55 8.33 22.09
N PHE A 66 0.78 7.35 21.61
CA PHE A 66 0.89 5.95 22.05
C PHE A 66 2.19 5.26 21.60
N ALA A 67 2.78 5.68 20.48
CA ALA A 67 4.06 5.18 19.95
C ALA A 67 5.18 5.23 21.00
N SER A 68 5.23 6.32 21.78
CA SER A 68 6.22 6.53 22.86
C SER A 68 6.24 5.44 23.94
N MET A 69 5.16 4.66 24.05
CA MET A 69 5.01 3.59 25.02
C MET A 69 5.10 2.21 24.36
N THR A 70 4.44 2.04 23.21
CA THR A 70 4.36 0.72 22.55
C THR A 70 5.65 0.31 21.83
N LEU A 71 6.38 1.26 21.23
CA LEU A 71 7.66 0.97 20.57
C LEU A 71 8.72 0.42 21.56
N PRO A 72 8.99 1.06 22.71
CA PRO A 72 9.93 0.49 23.67
C PRO A 72 9.44 -0.83 24.27
N PHE A 73 8.13 -0.98 24.50
CA PHE A 73 7.55 -2.25 24.92
C PHE A 73 7.85 -3.37 23.91
N CYS A 74 7.61 -3.11 22.63
CA CYS A 74 7.94 -4.03 21.54
C CYS A 74 9.44 -4.39 21.54
N ARG A 75 10.34 -3.41 21.61
CA ARG A 75 11.79 -3.65 21.62
C ARG A 75 12.24 -4.47 22.83
N LYS A 76 11.74 -4.15 24.03
CA LYS A 76 12.09 -4.82 25.30
C LYS A 76 11.62 -6.28 25.31
N THR A 77 10.38 -6.52 24.92
CA THR A 77 9.74 -7.84 25.03
C THR A 77 10.01 -8.75 23.83
N LYS A 78 10.45 -8.18 22.70
CA LYS A 78 10.69 -8.90 21.43
C LYS A 78 9.48 -9.72 20.97
N ILE A 79 8.26 -9.24 21.26
CA ILE A 79 7.02 -9.85 20.76
C ILE A 79 7.01 -9.85 19.23
N ILE A 80 6.46 -10.89 18.62
CA ILE A 80 6.40 -10.99 17.15
C ILE A 80 5.21 -10.19 16.62
N ASP A 81 4.04 -10.31 17.26
CA ASP A 81 2.85 -9.55 16.88
C ASP A 81 2.99 -8.09 17.31
N ARG A 82 3.40 -7.21 16.38
CA ARG A 82 3.63 -5.78 16.66
C ARG A 82 2.38 -4.91 16.52
N SER A 83 1.37 -5.38 15.80
CA SER A 83 0.07 -4.69 15.73
C SER A 83 -0.61 -4.80 17.10
N PRO A 84 -0.94 -3.67 17.77
CA PRO A 84 -1.59 -3.70 19.07
C PRO A 84 -2.89 -4.49 19.05
N GLU A 85 -3.71 -4.32 18.00
CA GLU A 85 -4.97 -5.04 17.83
C GLU A 85 -4.75 -6.56 17.73
N ALA A 86 -3.79 -7.00 16.90
CA ALA A 86 -3.49 -8.42 16.74
C ALA A 86 -2.88 -9.04 18.02
N TYR A 87 -1.96 -8.33 18.66
CA TYR A 87 -1.33 -8.78 19.90
C TYR A 87 -2.35 -8.93 21.04
N LEU A 88 -3.22 -7.94 21.22
CA LEU A 88 -4.21 -7.93 22.31
C LEU A 88 -5.37 -8.91 22.08
N ALA A 89 -5.66 -9.27 20.83
CA ALA A 89 -6.61 -10.32 20.49
C ALA A 89 -6.07 -11.74 20.76
N SER A 90 -4.76 -11.90 21.01
CA SER A 90 -4.15 -13.20 21.23
C SER A 90 -4.29 -13.68 22.69
N ASN A 91 -4.45 -15.00 22.89
CA ASN A 91 -4.71 -15.63 24.19
C ASN A 91 -3.46 -15.75 25.10
N HIS A 92 -2.55 -14.78 25.09
CA HIS A 92 -1.32 -14.84 25.89
C HIS A 92 -1.57 -14.44 27.36
N SER A 93 -0.80 -15.04 28.29
CA SER A 93 -0.77 -14.56 29.67
C SER A 93 -0.11 -13.18 29.72
N TRP A 94 -0.86 -12.16 30.13
CA TRP A 94 -0.36 -10.79 30.11
C TRP A 94 0.51 -10.48 31.31
N SER A 95 1.76 -10.09 31.04
CA SER A 95 2.63 -9.44 32.01
C SER A 95 2.00 -8.14 32.52
N SER A 96 2.51 -7.60 33.64
CA SER A 96 2.08 -6.29 34.14
C SER A 96 2.27 -5.18 33.10
N ASP A 97 3.39 -5.21 32.37
CA ASP A 97 3.67 -4.27 31.27
C ASP A 97 2.65 -4.42 30.12
N ALA A 98 2.31 -5.64 29.73
CA ALA A 98 1.30 -5.89 28.69
C ALA A 98 -0.11 -5.40 29.10
N LYS A 99 -0.48 -5.53 30.38
CA LYS A 99 -1.74 -4.98 30.91
C LYS A 99 -1.79 -3.46 30.83
N LYS A 100 -0.67 -2.77 31.13
CA LYS A 100 -0.57 -1.31 30.98
C LYS A 100 -0.75 -0.90 29.52
N ILE A 101 -0.05 -1.57 28.59
CA ILE A 101 -0.19 -1.34 27.15
C ILE A 101 -1.63 -1.56 26.70
N LYS A 102 -2.29 -2.61 27.18
CA LYS A 102 -3.70 -2.86 26.90
C LYS A 102 -4.59 -1.70 27.34
N ILE A 103 -4.47 -1.26 28.61
CA ILE A 103 -5.29 -0.16 29.14
C ILE A 103 -5.10 1.11 28.29
N MET A 104 -3.86 1.42 27.91
CA MET A 104 -3.55 2.59 27.08
C MET A 104 -4.12 2.46 25.67
N TYR A 105 -4.01 1.28 25.05
CA TYR A 105 -4.58 1.02 23.73
C TYR A 105 -6.11 1.12 23.75
N GLU A 106 -6.79 0.52 24.73
CA GLU A 106 -8.24 0.63 24.86
C GLU A 106 -8.67 2.08 25.11
N SER A 107 -7.91 2.84 25.91
CA SER A 107 -8.16 4.27 26.12
C SER A 107 -8.04 5.08 24.81
N MET A 108 -6.99 4.83 24.02
CA MET A 108 -6.81 5.42 22.69
C MET A 108 -7.96 5.05 21.75
N LYS A 109 -8.31 3.75 21.70
CA LYS A 109 -9.38 3.21 20.87
C LYS A 109 -10.73 3.87 21.19
N VAL A 110 -11.09 3.99 22.47
CA VAL A 110 -12.33 4.65 22.89
C VAL A 110 -12.36 6.12 22.45
N ARG A 111 -11.24 6.85 22.56
CA ARG A 111 -11.19 8.25 22.07
C ARG A 111 -11.39 8.34 20.57
N VAL A 112 -10.70 7.49 19.80
CA VAL A 112 -10.81 7.45 18.33
C VAL A 112 -12.22 7.06 17.89
N GLU A 113 -12.81 6.05 18.51
CA GLU A 113 -14.18 5.61 18.22
C GLU A 113 -15.22 6.66 18.62
N ASN A 114 -15.02 7.37 19.74
CA ASN A 114 -15.90 8.47 20.12
C ASN A 114 -15.89 9.58 19.08
N VAL A 115 -14.70 10.02 18.63
CA VAL A 115 -14.56 11.04 17.57
C VAL A 115 -15.17 10.57 16.25
N LEU A 116 -15.04 9.28 15.91
CA LEU A 116 -15.68 8.72 14.72
C LEU A 116 -17.21 8.77 14.82
N ASN A 117 -17.77 8.43 16.00
CA ASN A 117 -19.21 8.43 16.25
C ASN A 117 -19.80 9.85 16.29
N THR A 118 -19.08 10.83 16.83
CA THR A 118 -19.51 12.24 16.84
C THR A 118 -19.30 12.91 15.48
N GLY A 119 -18.43 12.37 14.63
CA GLY A 119 -18.08 12.91 13.31
C GLY A 119 -17.23 14.18 13.36
N LYS A 120 -16.74 14.59 14.54
CA LYS A 120 -15.91 15.78 14.71
C LYS A 120 -14.93 15.63 15.87
N VAL A 121 -13.80 16.32 15.76
CA VAL A 121 -12.83 16.44 16.84
C VAL A 121 -13.29 17.57 17.78
N SER A 122 -13.64 17.23 19.01
CA SER A 122 -14.00 18.21 20.04
C SER A 122 -12.76 18.94 20.57
N GLU A 123 -12.92 20.21 20.96
CA GLU A 123 -11.85 21.03 21.59
C GLU A 123 -11.23 20.37 22.84
N GLU A 124 -11.98 19.52 23.56
CA GLU A 124 -11.48 18.76 24.72
C GLU A 124 -10.31 17.83 24.39
N TYR A 125 -10.19 17.42 23.13
CA TYR A 125 -9.11 16.55 22.64
C TYR A 125 -7.91 17.34 22.09
N ILE A 126 -8.05 18.65 21.91
CA ILE A 126 -7.01 19.53 21.38
C ILE A 126 -6.21 20.06 22.58
N THR A 127 -4.99 19.57 22.74
CA THR A 127 -4.21 19.78 23.96
C THR A 127 -3.14 20.86 23.82
N ASN A 128 -2.78 21.23 22.59
CA ASN A 128 -1.70 22.17 22.34
C ASN A 128 -1.94 23.04 21.09
N GLU A 129 -1.20 24.14 20.98
CA GLU A 129 -1.34 25.10 19.87
C GLU A 129 -1.03 24.48 18.50
N GLN A 130 -0.16 23.47 18.43
CA GLN A 130 0.18 22.81 17.16
C GLN A 130 -1.01 21.98 16.65
N GLU A 131 -1.66 21.23 17.54
CA GLU A 131 -2.91 20.52 17.25
C GLU A 131 -4.00 21.52 16.84
N HIS A 132 -4.15 22.63 17.55
CA HIS A 132 -5.12 23.67 17.20
C HIS A 132 -4.87 24.26 15.81
N LYS A 133 -3.61 24.58 15.47
CA LYS A 133 -3.23 25.04 14.12
C LYS A 133 -3.46 23.97 13.05
N ALA A 134 -3.28 22.69 13.39
CA ALA A 134 -3.51 21.59 12.46
C ALA A 134 -5.00 21.45 12.12
N PHE A 135 -5.88 21.44 13.13
CA PHE A 135 -7.33 21.27 12.93
C PHE A 135 -8.01 22.51 12.33
N HIS A 136 -7.46 23.71 12.53
CA HIS A 136 -7.97 24.94 11.89
C HIS A 136 -7.90 24.90 10.34
N LYS A 137 -7.20 23.94 9.74
CA LYS A 137 -7.21 23.71 8.28
C LYS A 137 -8.59 23.22 7.78
N TRP A 138 -9.37 22.55 8.62
CA TRP A 138 -10.72 22.08 8.28
C TRP A 138 -11.76 23.17 8.48
N THR A 139 -11.84 24.07 7.49
CA THR A 139 -12.85 25.14 7.44
C THR A 139 -14.20 24.63 6.89
N ASP A 140 -15.26 25.43 6.98
CA ASP A 140 -16.59 25.08 6.43
C ASP A 140 -16.59 24.73 4.93
N GLY A 141 -15.60 25.23 4.17
CA GLY A 141 -15.41 24.93 2.76
C GLY A 141 -14.62 23.64 2.49
N PHE A 142 -14.01 23.03 3.50
CA PHE A 142 -13.20 21.82 3.35
C PHE A 142 -14.13 20.62 3.11
N THR A 143 -14.09 20.08 1.90
CA THR A 143 -14.85 18.88 1.54
C THR A 143 -13.93 17.84 0.94
N ARG A 144 -14.31 16.55 0.98
CA ARG A 144 -13.52 15.46 0.37
C ARG A 144 -13.14 15.72 -1.09
N GLN A 145 -13.98 16.44 -1.85
CA GLN A 145 -13.76 16.71 -3.27
C GLN A 145 -13.05 18.05 -3.53
N ASP A 146 -12.86 18.87 -2.50
CA ASP A 146 -12.46 20.26 -2.64
C ASP A 146 -11.81 20.75 -1.34
N HIS A 147 -10.48 20.67 -1.28
CA HIS A 147 -9.69 21.12 -0.14
C HIS A 147 -8.21 21.29 -0.51
N SER A 148 -7.52 22.18 0.18
CA SER A 148 -6.08 22.37 0.05
C SER A 148 -5.27 21.22 0.68
N THR A 149 -4.00 21.16 0.30
CA THR A 149 -2.96 20.29 0.85
C THR A 149 -2.93 20.29 2.38
N VAL A 150 -2.81 19.11 3.00
CA VAL A 150 -2.53 18.98 4.43
C VAL A 150 -1.35 18.06 4.65
N ILE A 151 -0.19 18.64 4.97
CA ILE A 151 0.99 17.92 5.44
C ILE A 151 1.15 18.18 6.94
N GLN A 152 1.28 17.12 7.74
CA GLN A 152 1.55 17.19 9.17
C GLN A 152 2.62 16.18 9.59
N VAL A 153 3.75 16.66 10.09
CA VAL A 153 4.79 15.82 10.69
C VAL A 153 4.42 15.61 12.16
N LEU A 154 3.93 14.41 12.48
CA LEU A 154 3.44 14.04 13.81
C LEU A 154 4.58 13.56 14.72
N LEU A 155 5.55 12.87 14.14
CA LEU A 155 6.79 12.46 14.78
C LEU A 155 7.96 12.72 13.84
N GLU A 156 9.02 13.32 14.35
CA GLU A 156 10.28 13.55 13.65
C GLU A 156 11.41 12.76 14.33
N SER A 157 12.12 11.94 13.55
CA SER A 157 13.12 10.99 14.03
C SER A 157 14.39 11.63 14.58
N SER A 158 14.60 12.92 14.31
CA SER A 158 15.70 13.71 14.85
C SER A 158 15.38 14.37 16.20
N LYS A 159 14.09 14.44 16.58
CA LYS A 159 13.61 15.20 17.76
C LYS A 159 12.84 14.35 18.75
N ASN A 160 11.88 13.57 18.28
CA ASN A 160 10.95 12.87 19.16
C ASN A 160 11.56 11.58 19.70
N LYS A 161 11.55 11.45 21.02
CA LYS A 161 12.04 10.28 21.75
C LYS A 161 10.91 9.60 22.51
N ASP A 162 11.05 8.31 22.71
CA ASP A 162 10.16 7.52 23.55
C ASP A 162 10.53 7.61 25.03
N ILE A 163 9.76 6.94 25.90
CA ILE A 163 9.98 6.96 27.36
C ILE A 163 11.33 6.37 27.81
N THR A 164 12.05 5.70 26.90
CA THR A 164 13.39 5.13 27.15
C THR A 164 14.51 6.00 26.55
N ASP A 165 14.19 7.22 26.12
CA ASP A 165 15.09 8.19 25.50
C ASP A 165 15.65 7.74 24.13
N TYR A 166 15.01 6.77 23.47
CA TYR A 166 15.36 6.37 22.09
C TYR A 166 14.54 7.18 21.08
N LEU A 167 15.17 7.58 19.98
CA LEU A 167 14.51 8.24 18.86
C LEU A 167 13.41 7.34 18.28
N MET A 168 12.31 7.95 17.80
CA MET A 168 11.18 7.27 17.17
C MET A 168 11.18 7.45 15.64
N PRO A 169 10.54 6.57 14.85
CA PRO A 169 10.44 6.74 13.40
C PRO A 169 9.70 8.03 13.05
N ASN A 170 9.92 8.55 11.84
CA ASN A 170 9.07 9.63 11.35
C ASN A 170 7.64 9.09 11.15
N LEU A 171 6.64 9.91 11.53
CA LEU A 171 5.24 9.67 11.20
C LEU A 171 4.68 10.94 10.57
N ILE A 172 4.34 10.86 9.29
CA ILE A 172 3.85 11.98 8.50
C ILE A 172 2.43 11.66 8.04
N TYR A 173 1.47 12.53 8.38
CA TYR A 173 0.14 12.53 7.79
C TYR A 173 0.13 13.44 6.58
N LEU A 174 -0.49 12.95 5.51
CA LEU A 174 -0.68 13.65 4.26
C LEU A 174 -2.14 13.51 3.81
N SER A 175 -2.75 14.62 3.44
CA SER A 175 -3.93 14.64 2.59
C SER A 175 -3.64 15.54 1.41
N ARG A 176 -3.77 14.99 0.21
CA ARG A 176 -3.44 15.72 -1.02
C ARG A 176 -4.51 16.75 -1.36
N GLU A 177 -4.16 17.81 -2.06
CA GLU A 177 -5.11 18.76 -2.62
C GLU A 177 -6.08 18.03 -3.54
N ASN A 178 -7.37 18.14 -3.20
CA ASN A 178 -8.45 17.70 -4.05
C ASN A 178 -9.17 18.94 -4.56
N SER A 179 -9.49 18.94 -5.85
CA SER A 179 -10.25 19.99 -6.50
C SER A 179 -11.29 19.39 -7.43
N LYS A 180 -12.48 19.97 -7.49
CA LYS A 180 -13.57 19.50 -8.37
C LYS A 180 -13.24 19.59 -9.86
N THR A 181 -12.24 20.39 -10.23
CA THR A 181 -11.85 20.65 -11.62
C THR A 181 -10.72 19.75 -12.11
N SER A 182 -10.05 19.02 -11.20
CA SER A 182 -8.89 18.18 -11.49
C SER A 182 -9.23 16.71 -11.33
N PHE A 183 -8.67 15.84 -12.17
CA PHE A 183 -8.86 14.40 -12.05
C PHE A 183 -7.73 13.78 -11.20
N HIS A 184 -8.11 13.04 -10.16
CA HIS A 184 -7.16 12.65 -9.09
C HIS A 184 -6.61 11.23 -9.20
N HIS A 185 -7.00 10.44 -10.20
CA HIS A 185 -6.44 9.10 -10.44
C HIS A 185 -6.49 8.12 -9.23
N PHE A 186 -7.43 8.32 -8.29
CA PHE A 186 -7.65 7.47 -7.10
C PHE A 186 -6.32 7.16 -6.35
N LYS A 187 -6.12 5.89 -5.97
CA LYS A 187 -4.93 5.39 -5.25
C LYS A 187 -3.63 5.61 -6.03
N ALA A 188 -3.62 5.50 -7.36
CA ALA A 188 -2.43 5.73 -8.16
C ALA A 188 -1.91 7.18 -7.99
N GLY A 189 -2.83 8.14 -8.00
CA GLY A 189 -2.50 9.54 -7.78
C GLY A 189 -2.01 9.80 -6.36
N ALA A 190 -2.67 9.23 -5.34
CA ALA A 190 -2.25 9.35 -3.95
C ALA A 190 -0.83 8.78 -3.73
N LEU A 191 -0.53 7.62 -4.33
CA LEU A 191 0.82 7.02 -4.28
C LEU A 191 1.87 7.86 -5.03
N ASN A 192 1.51 8.49 -6.14
CA ASN A 192 2.42 9.38 -6.88
C ASN A 192 2.71 10.67 -6.11
N VAL A 193 1.71 11.25 -5.46
CA VAL A 193 1.89 12.37 -4.55
C VAL A 193 2.82 11.96 -3.40
N LEU A 194 2.55 10.83 -2.74
CA LEU A 194 3.40 10.30 -1.67
C LEU A 194 4.85 10.12 -2.15
N LEU A 195 5.05 9.56 -3.35
CA LEU A 195 6.36 9.35 -3.92
C LEU A 195 7.15 10.66 -4.07
N ARG A 196 6.48 11.75 -4.49
CA ARG A 196 7.08 13.09 -4.64
C ARG A 196 7.34 13.78 -3.30
N VAL A 197 6.36 13.81 -2.42
CA VAL A 197 6.47 14.42 -1.08
C VAL A 197 7.56 13.73 -0.27
N SER A 198 7.55 12.40 -0.27
CA SER A 198 8.60 11.61 0.38
C SER A 198 9.97 11.82 -0.26
N ALA A 199 10.07 12.02 -1.58
CA ALA A 199 11.35 12.38 -2.22
C ALA A 199 11.88 13.73 -1.75
N ALA A 200 11.00 14.70 -1.47
CA ALA A 200 11.39 15.99 -0.91
C ALA A 200 11.82 15.88 0.56
N MET A 201 11.17 15.02 1.36
CA MET A 201 11.37 14.99 2.81
C MET A 201 12.45 14.00 3.28
N THR A 202 12.46 12.77 2.79
CA THR A 202 13.33 11.68 3.31
C THR A 202 14.11 10.96 2.21
N ASN A 203 13.56 10.93 1.01
CA ASN A 203 14.07 10.30 -0.21
C ASN A 203 14.64 8.90 -0.01
N ALA A 204 13.93 8.03 0.72
CA ALA A 204 14.45 6.70 1.00
C ALA A 204 14.53 5.85 -0.29
N PRO A 205 15.64 5.13 -0.53
CA PRO A 205 15.80 4.33 -1.75
C PRO A 205 14.89 3.09 -1.77
N VAL A 206 14.34 2.67 -0.63
CA VAL A 206 13.39 1.57 -0.52
C VAL A 206 12.03 2.12 -0.08
N ILE A 207 10.97 1.69 -0.76
CA ILE A 207 9.60 2.10 -0.48
C ILE A 207 8.75 0.85 -0.26
N LEU A 208 8.02 0.78 0.86
CA LEU A 208 7.02 -0.23 1.11
C LEU A 208 5.62 0.36 0.89
N THR A 209 4.80 -0.25 0.04
CA THR A 209 3.38 0.14 -0.13
C THR A 209 2.45 -0.80 0.60
N LEU A 210 1.50 -0.26 1.35
CA LEU A 210 0.52 -0.99 2.14
C LEU A 210 -0.88 -0.37 2.04
N ASP A 211 -1.88 -1.23 2.01
CA ASP A 211 -3.27 -0.85 2.23
C ASP A 211 -3.59 -0.80 3.73
N CYS A 212 -4.56 0.03 4.11
CA CYS A 212 -4.96 0.22 5.51
C CYS A 212 -5.56 -1.04 6.15
N ASP A 213 -6.08 -1.97 5.35
CA ASP A 213 -6.67 -3.25 5.77
C ASP A 213 -5.65 -4.40 5.83
N MET A 214 -4.37 -4.12 5.50
CA MET A 214 -3.29 -5.09 5.55
C MET A 214 -2.40 -4.80 6.75
N TYR A 215 -2.32 -5.73 7.70
CA TYR A 215 -1.44 -5.60 8.85
C TYR A 215 -0.10 -6.31 8.63
N SER A 216 0.99 -5.72 9.15
CA SER A 216 2.32 -6.32 9.13
C SER A 216 2.45 -7.34 10.25
N ASN A 217 2.63 -8.60 9.88
CA ASN A 217 2.57 -9.74 10.79
C ASN A 217 3.94 -10.27 11.23
N ASP A 218 5.02 -9.87 10.55
CA ASP A 218 6.38 -10.26 10.90
C ASP A 218 7.30 -9.02 10.95
N PRO A 219 7.91 -8.69 12.11
CA PRO A 219 8.77 -7.52 12.24
C PRO A 219 10.09 -7.61 11.46
N GLN A 220 10.46 -8.81 10.99
CA GLN A 220 11.67 -9.05 10.20
C GLN A 220 11.44 -8.96 8.69
N THR A 221 10.20 -8.68 8.26
CA THR A 221 9.85 -8.55 6.83
C THR A 221 10.80 -7.62 6.04
N PRO A 222 11.20 -6.43 6.54
CA PRO A 222 12.14 -5.59 5.82
C PRO A 222 13.47 -6.29 5.54
N LEU A 223 13.95 -7.13 6.46
CA LEU A 223 15.21 -7.88 6.30
C LEU A 223 15.11 -8.92 5.18
N HIS A 224 13.96 -9.61 5.09
CA HIS A 224 13.68 -10.52 3.98
C HIS A 224 13.67 -9.78 2.63
N ALA A 225 13.11 -8.58 2.57
CA ALA A 225 13.07 -7.77 1.37
C ALA A 225 14.47 -7.26 0.98
N LEU A 226 15.23 -6.71 1.95
CA LEU A 226 16.59 -6.22 1.73
C LEU A 226 17.54 -7.30 1.23
N CYS A 227 17.44 -8.52 1.75
CA CYS A 227 18.24 -9.66 1.31
C CYS A 227 18.10 -9.91 -0.20
N LYS A 228 16.94 -9.59 -0.78
CA LYS A 228 16.67 -9.72 -2.21
C LYS A 228 17.02 -8.47 -3.01
N LEU A 229 16.65 -7.29 -2.51
CA LEU A 229 16.90 -6.01 -3.19
C LEU A 229 18.39 -5.67 -3.30
N LEU A 230 19.19 -6.04 -2.29
CA LEU A 230 20.61 -5.72 -2.19
C LEU A 230 21.53 -6.83 -2.72
N ASP A 231 20.99 -7.83 -3.43
CA ASP A 231 21.82 -8.85 -4.09
C ASP A 231 22.73 -8.16 -5.13
N PRO A 232 24.07 -8.18 -4.98
CA PRO A 232 24.97 -7.46 -5.88
C PRO A 232 24.83 -7.86 -7.35
N LYS A 233 24.40 -9.10 -7.64
CA LYS A 233 24.24 -9.62 -9.00
C LYS A 233 22.95 -9.15 -9.66
N LEU A 234 21.92 -8.81 -8.87
CA LEU A 234 20.56 -8.55 -9.38
C LEU A 234 20.05 -7.14 -9.06
N GLN A 235 20.64 -6.42 -8.11
CA GLN A 235 20.17 -5.12 -7.60
C GLN A 235 19.88 -4.07 -8.68
N SER A 236 20.65 -4.05 -9.78
CA SER A 236 20.47 -3.10 -10.88
C SER A 236 19.28 -3.42 -11.80
N LYS A 237 18.72 -4.63 -11.68
CA LYS A 237 17.60 -5.12 -12.50
C LYS A 237 16.33 -5.37 -11.68
N ILE A 238 16.40 -5.42 -10.36
CA ILE A 238 15.23 -5.63 -9.50
C ILE A 238 14.53 -4.30 -9.27
N GLY A 239 13.27 -4.21 -9.71
CA GLY A 239 12.37 -3.10 -9.44
C GLY A 239 11.70 -3.24 -8.08
N TYR A 240 11.23 -4.45 -7.72
CA TYR A 240 10.52 -4.67 -6.46
C TYR A 240 10.50 -6.13 -5.98
N VAL A 241 10.20 -6.31 -4.69
CA VAL A 241 9.95 -7.60 -4.04
C VAL A 241 8.49 -7.64 -3.57
N GLN A 242 7.72 -8.58 -4.10
CA GLN A 242 6.32 -8.77 -3.76
C GLN A 242 6.17 -9.90 -2.75
N PHE A 243 5.50 -9.62 -1.64
CA PHE A 243 5.06 -10.63 -0.68
C PHE A 243 3.64 -11.12 -1.02
N PRO A 244 3.29 -12.38 -0.72
CA PRO A 244 1.94 -12.86 -0.92
C PRO A 244 0.94 -12.08 -0.07
N GLN A 245 -0.20 -11.73 -0.66
CA GLN A 245 -1.38 -11.35 0.11
C GLN A 245 -2.01 -12.60 0.71
N MET A 246 -2.22 -12.56 2.01
CA MET A 246 -2.86 -13.63 2.77
C MET A 246 -3.95 -13.00 3.63
N PHE A 247 -5.06 -13.69 3.80
CA PHE A 247 -6.22 -13.15 4.50
C PHE A 247 -6.50 -13.92 5.79
N ARG A 248 -7.01 -13.21 6.80
CA ARG A 248 -7.54 -13.78 8.04
C ARG A 248 -9.06 -13.63 8.09
N GLY A 249 -9.69 -14.29 9.06
CA GLY A 249 -11.15 -14.24 9.24
C GLY A 249 -11.94 -15.10 8.25
N ILE A 250 -11.27 -15.96 7.49
CA ILE A 250 -11.90 -16.89 6.56
C ILE A 250 -12.48 -18.07 7.34
N ASN A 251 -13.75 -18.39 7.08
CA ASN A 251 -14.40 -19.52 7.72
C ASN A 251 -13.82 -20.86 7.22
N LYS A 252 -14.07 -21.96 7.94
CA LYS A 252 -13.52 -23.29 7.61
C LYS A 252 -13.83 -23.76 6.17
N ASN A 253 -14.94 -23.30 5.59
CA ASN A 253 -15.42 -23.75 4.29
C ASN A 253 -14.97 -22.83 3.14
N ASP A 254 -14.34 -21.68 3.46
CA ASP A 254 -14.05 -20.59 2.54
C ASP A 254 -15.21 -20.31 1.57
N THR A 255 -16.40 -20.03 2.12
CA THR A 255 -17.66 -19.94 1.35
C THR A 255 -17.60 -18.98 0.15
N TYR A 256 -16.78 -17.93 0.23
CA TYR A 256 -16.64 -16.94 -0.82
C TYR A 256 -15.35 -17.10 -1.66
N GLY A 257 -14.50 -18.09 -1.38
CA GLY A 257 -13.22 -18.27 -2.06
C GLY A 257 -12.24 -17.12 -1.78
N SER A 258 -12.31 -16.52 -0.58
CA SER A 258 -11.62 -15.29 -0.21
C SER A 258 -10.12 -15.49 0.05
N GLU A 259 -9.61 -16.73 0.03
CA GLU A 259 -8.17 -16.97 0.13
C GLU A 259 -7.40 -16.48 -1.11
N TYR A 260 -8.06 -16.45 -2.28
CA TYR A 260 -7.47 -16.07 -3.58
C TYR A 260 -6.09 -16.71 -3.84
N LYS A 261 -5.88 -17.96 -3.38
CA LYS A 261 -4.59 -18.69 -3.43
C LYS A 261 -3.98 -18.68 -4.82
N GLN A 262 -4.80 -18.86 -5.85
CA GLN A 262 -4.32 -18.88 -7.22
C GLN A 262 -3.64 -17.55 -7.60
N ASN A 263 -4.28 -16.43 -7.30
CA ASN A 263 -3.83 -15.10 -7.72
C ASN A 263 -2.63 -14.61 -6.92
N PHE A 264 -2.61 -14.84 -5.60
CA PHE A 264 -1.61 -14.23 -4.72
C PHE A 264 -0.53 -15.18 -4.22
N GLN A 265 -0.68 -16.50 -4.42
CA GLN A 265 0.31 -17.47 -3.97
C GLN A 265 0.80 -18.39 -5.09
N ILE A 266 -0.08 -18.96 -5.91
CA ILE A 266 0.30 -19.99 -6.89
C ILE A 266 0.89 -19.37 -8.15
N ASN A 267 0.16 -18.48 -8.83
CA ASN A 267 0.62 -17.87 -10.07
C ASN A 267 1.91 -17.04 -9.86
N PRO A 268 2.05 -16.22 -8.79
CA PRO A 268 3.30 -15.50 -8.51
C PRO A 268 4.53 -16.40 -8.43
N MET A 269 4.43 -17.60 -7.85
CA MET A 269 5.54 -18.56 -7.80
C MET A 269 5.97 -19.02 -9.19
N GLY A 270 5.02 -19.24 -10.12
CA GLY A 270 5.34 -19.58 -11.50
C GLY A 270 5.98 -18.42 -12.26
N MET A 271 5.49 -17.20 -12.04
CA MET A 271 6.03 -15.98 -12.65
C MET A 271 7.46 -15.66 -12.17
N ASP A 272 7.81 -16.06 -10.93
CA ASP A 272 9.14 -15.86 -10.36
C ASP A 272 10.25 -16.61 -11.12
N GLY A 273 9.90 -17.72 -11.79
CA GLY A 273 10.80 -18.41 -12.71
C GLY A 273 11.09 -17.67 -14.02
N LEU A 274 10.36 -16.57 -14.30
CA LEU A 274 10.49 -15.74 -15.48
C LEU A 274 11.10 -14.37 -15.12
N LEU A 275 10.29 -13.30 -15.16
CA LEU A 275 10.69 -11.94 -14.79
C LEU A 275 10.27 -11.54 -13.36
N GLY A 276 9.51 -12.38 -12.65
CA GLY A 276 8.96 -12.06 -11.34
C GLY A 276 7.44 -11.86 -11.34
N PRO A 277 6.80 -11.79 -10.17
CA PRO A 277 5.36 -11.58 -10.05
C PRO A 277 4.94 -10.14 -10.36
N SER A 278 3.68 -9.94 -10.78
CA SER A 278 3.09 -8.59 -10.86
C SER A 278 2.98 -7.95 -9.48
N HIS A 279 3.02 -6.62 -9.43
CA HIS A 279 2.59 -5.88 -8.24
C HIS A 279 1.07 -6.04 -8.05
N VAL A 280 0.65 -6.21 -6.81
CA VAL A 280 -0.76 -6.47 -6.44
C VAL A 280 -1.30 -5.46 -5.41
N GLY A 281 -0.68 -4.29 -5.28
CA GLY A 281 -1.26 -3.15 -4.57
C GLY A 281 -0.81 -2.97 -3.12
N THR A 282 -0.29 -4.03 -2.48
CA THR A 282 0.14 -4.03 -1.07
C THR A 282 1.25 -5.04 -0.82
N GLY A 283 1.97 -4.90 0.30
CA GLY A 283 3.04 -5.82 0.71
C GLY A 283 4.21 -5.88 -0.28
N CYS A 284 4.52 -4.74 -0.91
CA CYS A 284 5.50 -4.64 -1.98
C CYS A 284 6.62 -3.67 -1.61
N TYR A 285 7.86 -4.13 -1.66
CA TYR A 285 9.05 -3.31 -1.43
C TYR A 285 9.67 -2.93 -2.78
N PHE A 286 9.55 -1.66 -3.16
CA PHE A 286 10.13 -1.10 -4.37
C PHE A 286 11.51 -0.53 -4.12
N ASN A 287 12.40 -0.68 -5.11
CA ASN A 287 13.53 0.22 -5.30
C ASN A 287 13.00 1.53 -5.89
N ARG A 288 13.15 2.66 -5.20
CA ARG A 288 12.63 3.98 -5.63
C ARG A 288 13.01 4.32 -7.08
N ARG A 289 14.17 3.87 -7.57
CA ARG A 289 14.63 4.07 -8.95
C ARG A 289 13.65 3.53 -10.00
N VAL A 290 12.88 2.49 -9.69
CA VAL A 290 11.92 1.87 -10.61
C VAL A 290 10.85 2.86 -11.13
N PHE A 291 10.56 3.91 -10.35
CA PHE A 291 9.57 4.91 -10.70
C PHE A 291 10.08 6.00 -11.66
N PHE A 292 11.36 5.96 -12.04
CA PHE A 292 12.01 6.96 -12.88
C PHE A 292 12.47 6.36 -14.23
N GLY A 293 11.65 5.47 -14.80
CA GLY A 293 11.87 4.80 -16.08
C GLY A 293 12.54 3.43 -15.97
N GLY A 294 12.82 2.81 -17.12
CA GLY A 294 13.45 1.48 -17.22
C GLY A 294 14.86 1.42 -16.59
N PRO A 295 15.39 0.20 -16.33
CA PRO A 295 16.69 0.02 -15.68
C PRO A 295 17.84 0.61 -16.50
N SER A 296 17.74 0.60 -17.84
CA SER A 296 18.73 1.19 -18.76
C SER A 296 18.35 2.59 -19.27
N THR A 297 17.18 3.12 -18.91
CA THR A 297 16.67 4.41 -19.40
C THR A 297 16.16 5.25 -18.23
N PHE A 298 17.01 6.14 -17.72
CA PHE A 298 16.61 7.06 -16.65
C PHE A 298 15.82 8.24 -17.20
N ILE A 299 14.74 8.59 -16.51
CA ILE A 299 13.93 9.77 -16.77
C ILE A 299 14.10 10.71 -15.59
N SER A 300 14.72 11.86 -15.83
CA SER A 300 14.87 12.89 -14.80
C SER A 300 13.52 13.56 -14.51
N PRO A 301 13.18 13.78 -13.23
CA PRO A 301 12.03 14.61 -12.86
C PRO A 301 12.28 16.07 -13.23
N GLU A 302 11.19 16.83 -13.27
CA GLU A 302 11.16 18.26 -13.58
C GLU A 302 11.91 19.09 -12.52
N ILE A 303 11.84 18.65 -11.26
CA ILE A 303 12.59 19.20 -10.12
C ILE A 303 13.64 18.18 -9.71
N THR A 304 14.92 18.57 -9.72
CA THR A 304 16.04 17.66 -9.49
C THR A 304 16.08 17.07 -8.08
N GLU A 305 15.56 17.82 -7.11
CA GLU A 305 15.54 17.54 -5.68
C GLU A 305 14.62 16.37 -5.34
N ILE A 306 13.63 16.06 -6.19
CA ILE A 306 12.78 14.87 -6.03
C ILE A 306 13.28 13.66 -6.83
N GLY A 307 14.51 13.73 -7.37
CA GLY A 307 15.15 12.60 -8.05
C GLY A 307 15.56 11.49 -7.08
N PRO A 308 15.60 10.22 -7.53
CA PRO A 308 15.84 9.06 -6.65
C PRO A 308 17.26 8.99 -6.06
N TYR A 309 18.17 9.85 -6.53
CA TYR A 309 19.57 9.91 -6.09
C TYR A 309 19.91 11.22 -5.35
N HIS A 310 18.93 12.12 -5.18
CA HIS A 310 19.13 13.33 -4.41
C HIS A 310 19.29 13.00 -2.92
N ILE A 311 20.22 13.66 -2.24
CA ILE A 311 20.44 13.47 -0.81
C ILE A 311 19.75 14.62 -0.08
N VAL A 312 18.79 14.31 0.77
CA VAL A 312 18.14 15.29 1.64
C VAL A 312 19.04 15.50 2.87
N ASP A 313 19.60 16.70 2.99
CA ASP A 313 20.54 17.09 4.05
C ASP A 313 19.93 17.98 5.14
N LYS A 314 18.66 18.37 4.97
CA LYS A 314 17.95 19.27 5.87
C LYS A 314 16.88 18.53 6.69
N PRO A 315 16.56 19.02 7.91
CA PRO A 315 15.45 18.50 8.69
C PRO A 315 14.12 18.57 7.93
N ILE A 316 13.26 17.58 8.13
CA ILE A 316 11.99 17.44 7.38
C ILE A 316 11.02 18.60 7.62
N GLN A 317 11.11 19.26 8.78
CA GLN A 317 10.29 20.42 9.15
C GLN A 317 10.94 21.77 8.77
N SER A 318 12.10 21.76 8.11
CA SER A 318 12.72 23.01 7.64
C SER A 318 11.85 23.67 6.58
N GLN A 319 11.80 25.01 6.57
CA GLN A 319 10.94 25.77 5.67
C GLN A 319 11.12 25.36 4.20
N GLN A 320 12.37 25.19 3.76
CA GLN A 320 12.69 24.80 2.38
C GLN A 320 12.14 23.42 1.99
N ILE A 321 12.19 22.44 2.91
CA ILE A 321 11.66 21.09 2.66
C ILE A 321 10.14 21.11 2.66
N MET A 322 9.52 21.84 3.60
CA MET A 322 8.07 22.00 3.65
C MET A 322 7.52 22.74 2.42
N ASP A 323 8.18 23.80 1.97
CA ASP A 323 7.80 24.53 0.76
C ASP A 323 7.89 23.64 -0.49
N LEU A 324 8.97 22.86 -0.61
CA LEU A 324 9.12 21.91 -1.69
C LEU A 324 8.04 20.81 -1.62
N ALA A 325 7.77 20.26 -0.44
CA ALA A 325 6.75 19.24 -0.23
C ALA A 325 5.35 19.74 -0.63
N HIS A 326 4.99 20.97 -0.22
CA HIS A 326 3.73 21.59 -0.64
C HIS A 326 3.67 21.81 -2.15
N LYS A 327 4.76 22.31 -2.76
CA LYS A 327 4.83 22.56 -4.20
C LYS A 327 4.66 21.29 -5.05
N VAL A 328 5.30 20.19 -4.66
CA VAL A 328 5.24 18.94 -5.45
C VAL A 328 3.94 18.16 -5.23
N GLU A 329 3.11 18.58 -4.30
CA GLU A 329 1.86 17.92 -3.96
C GLU A 329 0.65 18.52 -4.68
N GLU A 330 0.74 19.80 -5.09
CA GLU A 330 -0.31 20.54 -5.81
C GLU A 330 -1.05 19.70 -6.86
N CYS A 331 -2.37 19.83 -6.93
CA CYS A 331 -3.22 19.01 -7.79
C CYS A 331 -2.93 19.18 -9.29
N ASN A 332 -2.34 20.31 -9.67
CA ASN A 332 -1.94 20.64 -11.04
C ASN A 332 -0.49 20.26 -11.34
N TYR A 333 0.30 19.77 -10.37
CA TYR A 333 1.72 19.49 -10.53
C TYR A 333 1.96 18.54 -11.70
N GLU A 334 1.08 17.56 -11.88
CA GLU A 334 1.23 16.53 -12.91
C GLU A 334 0.85 17.02 -14.32
N ASN A 335 0.27 18.20 -14.45
CA ASN A 335 -0.14 18.76 -15.73
C ASN A 335 1.07 18.97 -16.64
N ASN A 336 1.04 18.37 -17.83
CA ASN A 336 2.13 18.39 -18.82
C ASN A 336 3.46 17.76 -18.33
N THR A 337 3.42 16.93 -17.29
CA THR A 337 4.59 16.18 -16.80
C THR A 337 4.59 14.74 -17.32
N LYS A 338 5.64 13.99 -16.97
CA LYS A 338 5.77 12.57 -17.28
C LYS A 338 5.16 11.64 -16.21
N TRP A 339 4.68 12.20 -15.09
CA TRP A 339 4.07 11.46 -13.99
C TRP A 339 2.81 10.72 -14.42
N GLY A 340 2.56 9.54 -13.82
CA GLY A 340 1.42 8.70 -14.19
C GLY A 340 1.57 7.92 -15.49
N PHE A 341 2.42 8.35 -16.43
CA PHE A 341 2.53 7.70 -17.74
C PHE A 341 3.91 7.06 -17.96
N LYS A 342 4.97 7.84 -17.75
CA LYS A 342 6.37 7.39 -17.92
C LYS A 342 7.10 7.26 -16.59
N MET A 343 6.73 8.05 -15.59
CA MET A 343 7.25 7.98 -14.22
C MET A 343 6.13 7.65 -13.23
N GLY A 344 6.50 7.24 -12.02
CA GLY A 344 5.57 6.90 -10.95
C GLY A 344 4.74 5.64 -11.18
N PHE A 345 3.72 5.47 -10.34
CA PHE A 345 2.62 4.53 -10.53
C PHE A 345 1.81 4.91 -11.76
N LYS A 346 1.41 3.91 -12.55
CA LYS A 346 0.89 4.11 -13.91
C LYS A 346 -0.63 4.29 -13.92
N TYR A 347 -1.09 5.34 -14.59
CA TYR A 347 -2.50 5.65 -14.82
C TYR A 347 -3.05 4.93 -16.06
N GLY A 348 -4.36 4.76 -16.10
CA GLY A 348 -5.08 4.26 -17.28
C GLY A 348 -5.77 2.91 -17.09
N SER A 349 -5.80 2.37 -15.87
CA SER A 349 -6.61 1.21 -15.51
C SER A 349 -7.12 1.35 -14.08
N LEU A 350 -8.27 0.73 -13.77
CA LEU A 350 -8.80 0.59 -12.41
C LEU A 350 -7.98 -0.34 -11.51
N ILE A 351 -7.01 -1.06 -12.07
CA ILE A 351 -6.03 -1.90 -11.37
C ILE A 351 -4.63 -1.31 -11.59
N GLU A 352 -4.41 -0.11 -11.04
CA GLU A 352 -3.16 0.62 -11.21
C GLU A 352 -1.95 -0.21 -10.74
N ASP A 353 -2.17 -1.08 -9.77
CA ASP A 353 -1.18 -1.95 -9.17
C ASP A 353 -0.60 -2.95 -10.18
N HIS A 354 -1.45 -3.81 -10.72
CA HIS A 354 -1.12 -4.80 -11.73
C HIS A 354 -0.60 -4.11 -12.98
N TYR A 355 -1.24 -3.01 -13.40
CA TYR A 355 -0.83 -2.25 -14.56
C TYR A 355 0.57 -1.63 -14.37
N THR A 356 0.88 -1.07 -13.20
CA THR A 356 2.22 -0.55 -12.88
C THR A 356 3.28 -1.64 -12.95
N GLY A 357 3.05 -2.80 -12.32
CA GLY A 357 3.99 -3.93 -12.37
C GLY A 357 4.21 -4.43 -13.80
N TYR A 358 3.13 -4.64 -14.56
CA TYR A 358 3.18 -5.03 -15.98
C TYR A 358 4.01 -4.06 -16.82
N ARG A 359 3.80 -2.76 -16.61
CA ARG A 359 4.50 -1.69 -17.30
C ARG A 359 5.99 -1.65 -16.96
N GLN A 360 6.33 -1.85 -15.69
CA GLN A 360 7.73 -1.91 -15.25
C GLN A 360 8.45 -3.11 -15.84
N HIS A 361 7.81 -4.29 -15.91
CA HIS A 361 8.39 -5.45 -16.59
C HIS A 361 8.56 -5.22 -18.09
N CYS A 362 7.58 -4.59 -18.76
CA CYS A 362 7.73 -4.18 -20.16
C CYS A 362 8.89 -3.21 -20.39
N GLU A 363 9.23 -2.41 -19.38
CA GLU A 363 10.36 -1.48 -19.40
C GLU A 363 11.70 -2.17 -19.07
N GLY A 364 11.69 -3.47 -18.73
CA GLY A 364 12.87 -4.31 -18.53
C GLY A 364 13.22 -4.60 -17.06
N TRP A 365 12.42 -4.11 -16.11
CA TRP A 365 12.61 -4.43 -14.70
C TRP A 365 12.21 -5.88 -14.40
N ARG A 366 12.84 -6.46 -13.37
CA ARG A 366 12.46 -7.75 -12.79
C ARG A 366 11.87 -7.53 -11.40
N SER A 367 11.05 -8.46 -10.95
CA SER A 367 10.60 -8.53 -9.56
C SER A 367 10.92 -9.88 -8.94
N ILE A 368 10.75 -9.99 -7.63
CA ILE A 368 10.97 -11.23 -6.88
C ILE A 368 9.74 -11.53 -6.03
N PHE A 369 9.30 -12.78 -6.02
CA PHE A 369 8.30 -13.27 -5.09
C PHE A 369 8.94 -13.76 -3.79
N CYS A 370 8.61 -13.14 -2.66
CA CYS A 370 9.14 -13.55 -1.35
C CYS A 370 8.03 -14.15 -0.47
N LYS A 371 8.04 -15.47 -0.30
CA LYS A 371 7.10 -16.19 0.57
C LYS A 371 7.82 -16.75 1.82
N PRO A 372 7.94 -15.95 2.91
CA PRO A 372 8.45 -16.46 4.18
C PRO A 372 7.52 -17.52 4.79
N LYS A 373 8.05 -18.31 5.75
CA LYS A 373 7.27 -19.35 6.46
C LYS A 373 6.11 -18.75 7.26
N ARG A 374 6.37 -17.66 7.97
CA ARG A 374 5.34 -16.84 8.62
C ARG A 374 4.82 -15.84 7.59
N PRO A 375 3.50 -15.67 7.42
CA PRO A 375 2.96 -14.63 6.56
C PRO A 375 3.52 -13.26 6.96
N ALA A 376 4.13 -12.54 6.02
CA ALA A 376 4.68 -11.21 6.28
C ALA A 376 3.57 -10.17 6.49
N PHE A 377 2.51 -10.27 5.69
CA PHE A 377 1.35 -9.38 5.73
C PHE A 377 0.07 -10.21 5.76
N LEU A 378 -0.92 -9.71 6.49
CA LEU A 378 -2.23 -10.35 6.62
C LEU A 378 -3.34 -9.29 6.47
N GLY A 379 -4.23 -9.52 5.52
CA GLY A 379 -5.40 -8.68 5.26
C GLY A 379 -6.68 -9.24 5.87
N ASP A 380 -7.70 -8.40 5.98
CA ASP A 380 -9.05 -8.85 6.29
C ASP A 380 -9.76 -9.32 5.02
N ALA A 381 -10.32 -10.53 5.03
CA ALA A 381 -11.13 -11.01 3.91
C ALA A 381 -12.45 -10.22 3.80
N PRO A 382 -13.01 -10.03 2.59
CA PRO A 382 -14.37 -9.51 2.44
C PRO A 382 -15.36 -10.36 3.24
N ILE A 383 -16.11 -9.71 4.13
CA ILE A 383 -17.11 -10.38 4.99
C ILE A 383 -18.47 -10.53 4.32
N SER A 384 -18.74 -9.75 3.27
CA SER A 384 -19.99 -9.76 2.53
C SER A 384 -19.78 -10.18 1.07
N LEU A 385 -20.75 -10.91 0.53
CA LEU A 385 -20.75 -11.31 -0.88
C LEU A 385 -20.76 -10.08 -1.82
N ILE A 386 -21.48 -9.02 -1.43
CA ILE A 386 -21.60 -7.80 -2.24
C ILE A 386 -20.24 -7.11 -2.38
N ASP A 387 -19.47 -7.01 -1.28
CA ASP A 387 -18.14 -6.42 -1.32
C ASP A 387 -17.17 -7.26 -2.17
N GLY A 388 -17.22 -8.58 -2.03
CA GLY A 388 -16.44 -9.50 -2.86
C GLY A 388 -16.77 -9.39 -4.35
N LEU A 389 -18.05 -9.30 -4.71
CA LEU A 389 -18.49 -9.12 -6.10
C LEU A 389 -18.08 -7.77 -6.66
N ASN A 390 -18.23 -6.68 -5.90
CA ASN A 390 -17.81 -5.34 -6.30
C ASN A 390 -16.29 -5.28 -6.52
N GLN A 391 -15.50 -5.92 -5.64
CA GLN A 391 -14.06 -6.03 -5.81
C GLN A 391 -13.70 -6.83 -7.07
N GLY A 392 -14.31 -8.01 -7.26
CA GLY A 392 -14.10 -8.83 -8.45
C GLY A 392 -14.46 -8.11 -9.75
N GLN A 393 -15.59 -7.38 -9.77
CA GLN A 393 -16.01 -6.58 -10.91
C GLN A 393 -14.97 -5.52 -11.28
N ARG A 394 -14.43 -4.78 -10.29
CA ARG A 394 -13.36 -3.79 -10.54
C ARG A 394 -12.12 -4.45 -11.14
N TRP A 395 -11.71 -5.60 -10.63
CA TRP A 395 -10.56 -6.34 -11.18
C TRP A 395 -10.80 -6.75 -12.64
N VAL A 396 -11.99 -7.31 -12.95
CA VAL A 396 -12.34 -7.73 -14.31
C VAL A 396 -12.30 -6.54 -15.27
N ILE A 397 -12.96 -5.43 -14.92
CA ILE A 397 -12.98 -4.21 -15.74
C ILE A 397 -11.57 -3.64 -15.92
N GLY A 398 -10.78 -3.58 -14.85
CA GLY A 398 -9.40 -3.12 -14.91
C GLY A 398 -8.53 -3.98 -15.84
N MET A 399 -8.67 -5.30 -15.76
CA MET A 399 -7.99 -6.24 -16.66
C MET A 399 -8.43 -6.07 -18.12
N MET A 400 -9.71 -5.78 -18.40
CA MET A 400 -10.17 -5.40 -19.75
C MET A 400 -9.44 -4.17 -20.25
N GLN A 401 -9.38 -3.12 -19.42
CA GLN A 401 -8.77 -1.85 -19.82
C GLN A 401 -7.31 -2.07 -20.21
N VAL A 402 -6.57 -2.92 -19.48
CA VAL A 402 -5.20 -3.32 -19.87
C VAL A 402 -5.20 -4.12 -21.18
N GLY A 403 -6.06 -5.12 -21.30
CA GLY A 403 -6.16 -5.99 -22.47
C GLY A 403 -6.50 -5.27 -23.79
N PHE A 404 -7.38 -4.26 -23.73
CA PHE A 404 -7.78 -3.44 -24.88
C PHE A 404 -6.98 -2.15 -25.04
N SER A 405 -6.02 -1.88 -24.15
CA SER A 405 -5.15 -0.71 -24.30
C SER A 405 -4.16 -0.85 -25.45
N LYS A 406 -3.52 0.25 -25.83
CA LYS A 406 -2.33 0.26 -26.71
C LYS A 406 -1.15 -0.55 -26.17
N TYR A 407 -1.21 -0.95 -24.90
CA TYR A 407 -0.21 -1.78 -24.23
C TYR A 407 -0.75 -3.18 -23.94
N CYS A 408 -1.60 -3.72 -24.81
CA CYS A 408 -2.13 -5.08 -24.71
C CYS A 408 -1.02 -6.12 -24.44
N PRO A 409 -1.17 -7.02 -23.45
CA PRO A 409 -0.16 -8.03 -23.14
C PRO A 409 0.16 -8.99 -24.29
N ILE A 410 -0.81 -9.30 -25.15
CA ILE A 410 -0.63 -10.24 -26.28
C ILE A 410 0.29 -9.66 -27.36
N SER A 411 0.20 -8.36 -27.63
CA SER A 411 0.99 -7.70 -28.68
C SER A 411 2.18 -6.95 -28.10
N PHE A 412 1.93 -5.91 -27.31
CA PHE A 412 2.97 -5.08 -26.70
C PHE A 412 3.77 -5.87 -25.65
N GLY A 413 3.08 -6.63 -24.79
CA GLY A 413 3.72 -7.39 -23.70
C GLY A 413 4.64 -8.50 -24.20
N THR A 414 4.17 -9.33 -25.14
CA THR A 414 5.00 -10.41 -25.74
C THR A 414 6.22 -9.87 -26.48
N ARG A 415 6.08 -8.74 -27.18
CA ARG A 415 7.20 -8.05 -27.83
C ARG A 415 8.22 -7.51 -26.83
N SER A 416 7.76 -7.01 -25.68
CA SER A 416 8.61 -6.33 -24.70
C SER A 416 9.30 -7.29 -23.73
N MET A 417 8.61 -8.36 -23.31
CA MET A 417 9.05 -9.26 -22.24
C MET A 417 9.30 -10.71 -22.71
N GLY A 418 9.00 -11.02 -23.97
CA GLY A 418 9.01 -12.37 -24.51
C GLY A 418 7.66 -13.07 -24.41
N LEU A 419 7.50 -14.13 -25.22
CA LEU A 419 6.23 -14.83 -25.42
C LEU A 419 5.62 -15.35 -24.12
N ILE A 420 6.39 -16.08 -23.32
CA ILE A 420 5.86 -16.77 -22.12
C ILE A 420 5.34 -15.75 -21.11
N MET A 421 6.15 -14.73 -20.76
CA MET A 421 5.75 -13.70 -19.80
C MET A 421 4.57 -12.86 -20.30
N GLY A 422 4.57 -12.49 -21.59
CA GLY A 422 3.44 -11.78 -22.21
C GLY A 422 2.14 -12.58 -22.14
N LEU A 423 2.19 -13.90 -22.38
CA LEU A 423 1.04 -14.79 -22.24
C LEU A 423 0.58 -14.95 -20.79
N THR A 424 1.50 -14.95 -19.82
CA THR A 424 1.13 -14.97 -18.39
C THR A 424 0.36 -13.71 -17.99
N TYR A 425 0.74 -12.53 -18.47
CA TYR A 425 -0.06 -11.32 -18.28
C TYR A 425 -1.38 -11.35 -19.06
N ALA A 426 -1.38 -11.90 -20.28
CA ALA A 426 -2.59 -12.04 -21.09
C ALA A 426 -3.62 -12.98 -20.45
N TYR A 427 -3.18 -14.00 -19.69
CA TYR A 427 -4.05 -14.92 -18.95
C TYR A 427 -5.04 -14.17 -18.04
N TYR A 428 -4.59 -13.12 -17.36
CA TYR A 428 -5.44 -12.31 -16.47
C TYR A 428 -6.43 -11.43 -17.25
N CYS A 429 -6.06 -10.97 -18.44
CA CYS A 429 -6.94 -10.19 -19.32
C CYS A 429 -8.02 -11.07 -19.98
N ALA A 430 -7.76 -12.36 -20.18
CA ALA A 430 -8.63 -13.28 -20.89
C ALA A 430 -9.89 -13.71 -20.10
N LEU A 431 -10.11 -13.19 -18.90
CA LEU A 431 -11.20 -13.63 -18.01
C LEU A 431 -12.60 -13.47 -18.64
N LEU A 432 -12.90 -12.34 -19.29
CA LEU A 432 -14.18 -12.19 -20.01
C LEU A 432 -14.29 -13.09 -21.25
N GLY A 433 -13.16 -13.34 -21.93
CA GLY A 433 -13.12 -14.25 -23.07
C GLY A 433 -13.55 -15.67 -22.69
N ARG A 434 -13.46 -16.04 -21.42
CA ARG A 434 -13.95 -17.31 -20.88
C ARG A 434 -15.44 -17.30 -20.49
N LEU A 435 -16.02 -16.14 -20.20
CA LEU A 435 -17.43 -16.08 -19.79
C LEU A 435 -18.36 -16.58 -20.88
N ILE A 436 -18.17 -16.17 -22.14
CA ILE A 436 -19.03 -16.61 -23.25
C ILE A 436 -18.99 -18.14 -23.42
N PRO A 437 -17.81 -18.79 -23.58
CA PRO A 437 -17.73 -20.25 -23.64
C PRO A 437 -18.29 -20.94 -22.40
N PHE A 438 -18.05 -20.41 -21.20
CA PHE A 438 -18.57 -21.00 -19.97
C PHE A 438 -20.08 -20.90 -19.86
N THR A 439 -20.68 -19.76 -20.23
CA THR A 439 -22.14 -19.62 -20.28
C THR A 439 -22.74 -20.57 -21.31
N ILE A 440 -22.17 -20.64 -22.51
CA ILE A 440 -22.62 -21.60 -23.54
C ILE A 440 -22.55 -23.02 -23.00
N TYR A 441 -21.40 -23.44 -22.46
CA TYR A 441 -21.21 -24.77 -21.91
C TYR A 441 -22.14 -25.06 -20.73
N ALA A 442 -22.41 -24.07 -19.88
CA ALA A 442 -23.27 -24.21 -18.71
C ALA A 442 -24.76 -24.35 -19.05
N PHE A 443 -25.22 -23.88 -20.22
CA PHE A 443 -26.61 -24.01 -20.67
C PHE A 443 -26.82 -25.11 -21.73
N LEU A 444 -25.76 -25.53 -22.42
CA LEU A 444 -25.83 -26.52 -23.50
C LEU A 444 -26.47 -27.86 -23.05
N PRO A 445 -26.12 -28.47 -21.90
CA PRO A 445 -26.75 -29.70 -21.45
C PRO A 445 -28.25 -29.56 -21.14
N GLN A 446 -28.66 -28.44 -20.55
CA GLN A 446 -30.06 -28.17 -20.17
C GLN A 446 -30.90 -27.95 -21.42
N LEU A 447 -30.38 -27.18 -22.38
CA LEU A 447 -31.04 -26.99 -23.68
C LEU A 447 -31.13 -28.30 -24.46
N ALA A 448 -30.07 -29.11 -24.46
CA ALA A 448 -30.09 -30.44 -25.10
C ALA A 448 -31.14 -31.36 -24.46
N LEU A 449 -31.22 -31.37 -23.13
CA LEU A 449 -32.21 -32.14 -22.36
C LEU A 449 -33.65 -31.70 -22.67
N LEU A 450 -33.93 -30.39 -22.64
CA LEU A 450 -35.26 -29.84 -22.93
C LEU A 450 -35.72 -30.16 -24.36
N ASN A 451 -34.81 -30.08 -25.32
CA ASN A 451 -35.11 -30.34 -26.74
C ASN A 451 -34.98 -31.81 -27.14
N ARG A 452 -34.63 -32.71 -26.22
CA ARG A 452 -34.40 -34.14 -26.47
C ARG A 452 -33.39 -34.43 -27.59
N VAL A 453 -32.41 -33.54 -27.77
CA VAL A 453 -31.31 -33.70 -28.73
C VAL A 453 -30.05 -34.16 -28.02
N THR A 454 -29.19 -34.89 -28.73
CA THR A 454 -27.92 -35.33 -28.13
C THR A 454 -26.87 -34.23 -28.31
N ALA A 455 -26.27 -33.74 -27.23
CA ALA A 455 -25.25 -32.68 -27.29
C ALA A 455 -23.93 -33.14 -27.94
N PHE A 456 -23.65 -34.45 -27.88
CA PHE A 456 -22.48 -35.08 -28.48
C PHE A 456 -22.93 -36.28 -29.32
N PRO A 457 -22.30 -36.55 -30.48
CA PRO A 457 -22.62 -37.72 -31.27
C PRO A 457 -22.39 -39.00 -30.45
N LYS A 458 -23.30 -39.96 -30.57
CA LYS A 458 -23.09 -41.30 -30.00
C LYS A 458 -21.97 -41.97 -30.79
N VAL A 459 -20.88 -42.33 -30.12
CA VAL A 459 -19.88 -43.23 -30.69
C VAL A 459 -20.51 -44.62 -30.69
N CYS A 460 -20.81 -45.18 -31.86
CA CYS A 460 -21.13 -46.60 -31.99
C CYS A 460 -19.84 -47.39 -31.69
N ILE A 461 -19.80 -48.07 -30.55
CA ILE A 461 -18.74 -49.04 -30.20
C ILE A 461 -19.24 -50.42 -30.59
#